data_AF-A0A963LX12-F1
#
_entry.id   AF-A0A963LX12-F1
#
_cell.length_a   1.000
_cell.length_b   1.000
_cell.length_c   1.000
_cell.angle_alpha   90.00
_cell.angle_beta   90.00
_cell.angle_gamma   90.00
#
_symmetry.space_group_name_H-M   'P 1'
#
loop_
_entity.id
_entity.type
_entity.pdbx_description
1 polymer ?
#
loop_
_entity_poly.entity_id
_entity_poly.type
_entity_poly.pdbx_seq_one_letter_code
_entity_poly.pdbx_strand_id
1 'polypeptide(L)'
;APADAVAQSLQALRWLQAQGARQIYFKYCSTFDSTAEGNIGPVTEALMDALGTDFTIATPAFPDNKRSVFKGYLFVGDTLLNESGMQNHPLTPMTDANLVRVMQAQTRRPVGLIDYSVVARDAAAVQQRMAELRTQGVGVAVVDAVTNDDLLRLGPALKDLPLVTAGSGVAIGLPQNFGIRPSSQASALPAATGRQAIVSGSCSLATNRQVAAFKATGRPALAIDPIQLASGEDVVATALAWAEQRLADGPVLVYSTAEAGSVKTVQSQLGVAEAGAMVERAIAAIARGLVERGVRQLVVAGGETSGACVQALEITQMQIGPQIDPGVPWCHAHTPVGPVHITLKSGNFGTDDFFTKAFGAL
;
A
#
# COMPACT_ATOMS: atom_id res chain seq x y z
N ALA A 1 -11.27 9.79 10.95
CA ALA A 1 -10.81 11.19 11.09
C ALA A 1 -9.33 11.23 11.52
N PRO A 2 -8.63 12.38 11.47
CA PRO A 2 -7.24 12.47 11.93
C PRO A 2 -7.02 12.03 13.38
N ALA A 3 -7.98 12.32 14.26
CA ALA A 3 -7.92 11.89 15.66
C ALA A 3 -7.88 10.36 15.82
N ASP A 4 -8.67 9.62 15.02
CA ASP A 4 -8.67 8.15 15.05
C ASP A 4 -7.33 7.60 14.57
N ALA A 5 -6.78 8.18 13.50
CA ALA A 5 -5.48 7.78 12.96
C ALA A 5 -4.35 8.01 13.98
N VAL A 6 -4.38 9.13 14.71
CA VAL A 6 -3.45 9.41 15.82
C VAL A 6 -3.61 8.38 16.93
N ALA A 7 -4.83 8.13 17.41
CA ALA A 7 -5.09 7.19 18.50
C ALA A 7 -4.61 5.77 18.17
N GLN A 8 -4.91 5.28 16.96
CA GLN A 8 -4.48 3.97 16.47
C GLN A 8 -2.95 3.91 16.31
N SER A 9 -2.32 4.96 15.78
CA SER A 9 -0.86 5.02 15.62
C SER A 9 -0.12 5.00 16.95
N LEU A 10 -0.64 5.72 17.96
CA LEU A 10 -0.09 5.70 19.32
C LEU A 10 -0.29 4.34 20.01
N GLN A 11 -1.39 3.64 19.73
CA GLN A 11 -1.59 2.27 20.21
C GLN A 11 -0.57 1.31 19.59
N ALA A 12 -0.34 1.40 18.27
CA ALA A 12 0.66 0.61 17.57
C ALA A 12 2.08 0.92 18.08
N LEU A 13 2.41 2.20 18.33
CA LEU A 13 3.67 2.62 18.92
C LEU A 13 3.92 1.94 20.27
N ARG A 14 2.95 1.99 21.19
CA ARG A 14 3.06 1.35 22.52
C ARG A 14 3.32 -0.15 22.40
N TRP A 15 2.63 -0.82 21.48
CA TRP A 15 2.84 -2.24 21.24
C TRP A 15 4.26 -2.52 20.70
N LEU A 16 4.73 -1.75 19.70
CA LEU A 16 6.07 -1.87 19.12
C LEU A 16 7.18 -1.64 20.15
N GLN A 17 7.02 -0.63 21.02
CA GLN A 17 7.95 -0.37 22.10
C GLN A 17 7.99 -1.53 23.10
N ALA A 18 6.84 -2.12 23.43
CA ALA A 18 6.78 -3.31 24.27
C ALA A 18 7.45 -4.55 23.63
N GLN A 19 7.57 -4.59 22.29
CA GLN A 19 8.34 -5.61 21.56
C GLN A 19 9.84 -5.28 21.44
N GLY A 20 10.31 -4.16 21.99
CA GLY A 20 11.71 -3.75 21.94
C GLY A 20 12.15 -3.06 20.63
N ALA A 21 11.21 -2.47 19.88
CA ALA A 21 11.55 -1.70 18.69
C ALA A 21 12.49 -0.52 19.03
N ARG A 22 13.62 -0.43 18.32
CA ARG A 22 14.67 0.59 18.56
C ARG A 22 14.50 1.85 17.71
N GLN A 23 13.77 1.75 16.61
CA GLN A 23 13.47 2.84 15.69
C GLN A 23 12.05 2.61 15.15
N ILE A 24 11.26 3.67 15.06
CA ILE A 24 9.89 3.64 14.56
C ILE A 24 9.86 4.18 13.14
N TYR A 25 9.18 3.46 12.25
CA TYR A 25 9.00 3.87 10.86
C TYR A 25 7.53 4.14 10.60
N PHE A 26 7.16 5.41 10.44
CA PHE A 26 5.81 5.77 10.04
C PHE A 26 5.71 5.75 8.51
N LYS A 27 5.08 4.68 8.01
CA LYS A 27 4.89 4.42 6.58
C LYS A 27 3.60 5.07 6.07
N TYR A 28 3.70 5.87 5.01
CA TYR A 28 2.55 6.39 4.25
C TYR A 28 2.75 6.23 2.73
N CYS A 29 1.74 6.57 1.92
CA CYS A 29 1.74 6.31 0.49
C CYS A 29 2.85 7.08 -0.25
N SER A 30 3.40 6.50 -1.33
CA SER A 30 4.46 7.12 -2.14
C SER A 30 3.97 8.32 -2.97
N THR A 31 2.66 8.56 -3.00
CA THR A 31 2.03 9.76 -3.59
C THR A 31 1.61 10.80 -2.55
N PHE A 32 2.03 10.61 -1.29
CA PHE A 32 1.79 11.54 -0.18
C PHE A 32 0.30 11.81 0.12
N ASP A 33 -0.55 10.81 -0.17
CA ASP A 33 -2.00 10.83 -0.06
C ASP A 33 -2.47 11.39 1.30
N SER A 34 -2.92 12.64 1.28
CA SER A 34 -3.38 13.38 2.44
C SER A 34 -4.17 14.62 2.01
N THR A 35 -4.88 15.24 2.95
CA THR A 35 -5.43 16.59 2.79
C THR A 35 -4.72 17.53 3.76
N ALA A 36 -5.08 18.82 3.77
CA ALA A 36 -4.60 19.76 4.79
C ALA A 36 -4.99 19.33 6.23
N GLU A 37 -6.02 18.49 6.38
CA GLU A 37 -6.42 17.94 7.68
C GLU A 37 -5.56 16.73 8.09
N GLY A 38 -4.80 16.14 7.16
CA GLY A 38 -3.89 15.03 7.43
C GLY A 38 -4.17 13.76 6.61
N ASN A 39 -3.73 12.58 7.06
CA ASN A 39 -3.27 12.25 8.43
C ASN A 39 -1.74 12.20 8.61
N ILE A 40 -0.94 12.48 7.58
CA ILE A 40 0.53 12.33 7.65
C ILE A 40 1.11 13.27 8.71
N GLY A 41 0.76 14.55 8.67
CA GLY A 41 1.21 15.55 9.63
C GLY A 41 0.77 15.26 11.07
N PRO A 42 -0.54 15.12 11.35
CA PRO A 42 -1.03 14.87 12.71
C PRO A 42 -0.44 13.60 13.35
N VAL A 43 -0.30 12.51 12.60
CA VAL A 43 0.31 11.28 13.11
C VAL A 43 1.82 11.46 13.33
N THR A 44 2.51 12.17 12.43
CA THR A 44 3.93 12.48 12.59
C THR A 44 4.18 13.24 13.89
N GLU A 45 3.44 14.33 14.14
CA GLU A 45 3.61 15.13 15.35
C GLU A 45 3.31 14.35 16.62
N ALA A 46 2.23 13.57 16.63
CA ALA A 46 1.87 12.74 17.78
C ALA A 46 2.93 11.66 18.09
N LEU A 47 3.49 11.02 17.06
CA LEU A 47 4.58 10.06 17.24
C LEU A 47 5.86 10.74 17.71
N MET A 48 6.18 11.94 17.19
CA MET A 48 7.33 12.73 17.64
C MET A 48 7.22 13.07 19.12
N ASP A 49 6.06 13.58 19.55
CA ASP A 49 5.79 13.94 20.93
C ASP A 49 5.88 12.72 21.87
N ALA A 50 5.30 11.58 21.46
CA ALA A 50 5.33 10.34 22.25
C ALA A 50 6.74 9.71 22.33
N LEU A 51 7.58 9.91 21.31
CA LEU A 51 8.97 9.43 21.28
C LEU A 51 9.96 10.44 21.90
N GLY A 52 9.52 11.64 22.26
CA GLY A 52 10.39 12.70 22.76
C GLY A 52 11.43 13.19 21.73
N THR A 53 11.12 13.09 20.43
CA THR A 53 11.99 13.60 19.37
C THR A 53 11.48 14.94 18.83
N ASP A 54 12.41 15.83 18.55
CA ASP A 54 12.19 17.16 17.99
C ASP A 54 12.32 17.21 16.47
N PHE A 55 12.84 16.15 15.84
CA PHE A 55 13.07 16.11 14.38
C PHE A 55 12.75 14.74 13.77
N THR A 56 12.26 14.77 12.53
CA THR A 56 12.18 13.61 11.63
C THR A 56 12.31 14.06 10.17
N ILE A 57 12.51 13.09 9.27
CA ILE A 57 12.40 13.30 7.83
C ILE A 57 10.99 12.93 7.33
N ALA A 58 10.65 13.41 6.13
CA ALA A 58 9.49 13.02 5.33
C ALA A 58 9.92 12.81 3.86
N THR A 59 9.90 11.57 3.35
CA THR A 59 10.12 11.35 1.90
C THR A 59 9.29 10.19 1.36
N PRO A 60 8.39 10.44 0.40
CA PRO A 60 7.58 9.39 -0.23
C PRO A 60 8.30 8.72 -1.42
N ALA A 61 9.55 9.10 -1.73
CA ALA A 61 10.28 8.60 -2.89
C ALA A 61 10.32 7.06 -2.93
N PHE A 62 10.06 6.51 -4.11
CA PHE A 62 10.15 5.09 -4.42
C PHE A 62 10.51 4.92 -5.90
N PRO A 63 11.80 5.07 -6.26
CA PRO A 63 12.26 5.09 -7.64
C PRO A 63 11.92 3.83 -8.46
N ASP A 64 11.92 2.63 -7.85
CA ASP A 64 11.49 1.39 -8.52
C ASP A 64 10.05 1.45 -9.02
N ASN A 65 9.21 2.24 -8.36
CA ASN A 65 7.85 2.51 -8.78
C ASN A 65 7.71 3.91 -9.37
N LYS A 66 8.78 4.50 -9.92
CA LYS A 66 8.79 5.80 -10.59
C LYS A 66 8.27 6.96 -9.73
N ARG A 67 8.57 6.96 -8.42
CA ARG A 67 8.30 8.11 -7.54
C ARG A 67 9.63 8.74 -7.14
N SER A 68 9.87 9.97 -7.56
CA SER A 68 11.08 10.73 -7.25
C SER A 68 10.74 12.08 -6.65
N VAL A 69 11.60 12.56 -5.74
CA VAL A 69 11.48 13.88 -5.14
C VAL A 69 12.71 14.70 -5.52
N PHE A 70 12.49 15.87 -6.13
CA PHE A 70 13.54 16.78 -6.55
C PHE A 70 13.17 18.22 -6.19
N LYS A 71 14.06 18.90 -5.46
CA LYS A 71 13.83 20.22 -4.86
C LYS A 71 12.51 20.30 -4.07
N GLY A 72 12.15 19.22 -3.38
CA GLY A 72 10.92 19.08 -2.63
C GLY A 72 9.65 18.84 -3.48
N TYR A 73 9.77 18.76 -4.81
CA TYR A 73 8.65 18.45 -5.70
C TYR A 73 8.58 16.94 -5.95
N LEU A 74 7.40 16.36 -5.76
CA LEU A 74 7.13 14.95 -6.04
C LEU A 74 6.73 14.75 -7.51
N PHE A 75 7.39 13.80 -8.16
CA PHE A 75 7.10 13.33 -9.50
C PHE A 75 6.53 11.91 -9.48
N VAL A 76 5.62 11.63 -10.41
CA VAL A 76 5.04 10.32 -10.66
C VAL A 76 5.31 9.98 -12.14
N GLY A 77 6.30 9.12 -12.38
CA GLY A 77 6.87 8.98 -13.72
C GLY A 77 7.52 10.29 -14.16
N ASP A 78 7.15 10.76 -15.34
CA ASP A 78 7.76 11.93 -15.96
C ASP A 78 6.98 13.24 -15.66
N THR A 79 5.91 13.17 -14.86
CA THR A 79 5.05 14.33 -14.55
C THR A 79 5.03 14.66 -13.06
N LEU A 80 4.64 15.89 -12.74
CA LEU A 80 4.40 16.30 -11.35
C LEU A 80 3.22 15.55 -10.75
N LEU A 81 3.22 15.41 -9.41
CA LEU A 81 2.13 14.78 -8.66
C LEU A 81 0.75 15.30 -9.08
N ASN A 82 0.59 16.62 -9.18
CA ASN A 82 -0.68 17.28 -9.52
C ASN A 82 -1.06 17.22 -11.01
N GLU A 83 -0.24 16.56 -11.83
CA GLU A 83 -0.48 16.33 -13.27
C GLU A 83 -0.54 14.83 -13.59
N SER A 84 -0.43 13.96 -12.58
CA SER A 84 -0.28 12.51 -12.73
C SER A 84 -1.60 11.71 -12.78
N GLY A 85 -2.72 12.39 -12.58
CA GLY A 85 -4.02 11.78 -12.27
C GLY A 85 -4.38 11.87 -10.78
N MET A 86 -3.39 11.98 -9.89
CA MET A 86 -3.61 12.11 -8.44
C MET A 86 -4.36 13.39 -8.06
N GLN A 87 -4.34 14.44 -8.90
CA GLN A 87 -5.17 15.63 -8.72
C GLN A 87 -6.68 15.34 -8.75
N ASN A 88 -7.08 14.20 -9.34
CA ASN A 88 -8.47 13.74 -9.40
C ASN A 88 -8.73 12.55 -8.46
N HIS A 89 -7.83 12.25 -7.53
CA HIS A 89 -8.02 11.12 -6.60
C HIS A 89 -9.32 11.33 -5.79
N PRO A 90 -10.20 10.30 -5.68
CA PRO A 90 -11.55 10.48 -5.15
C PRO A 90 -11.61 10.86 -3.67
N LEU A 91 -10.56 10.57 -2.90
CA LEU A 91 -10.51 10.81 -1.45
C LEU A 91 -9.49 11.88 -1.04
N THR A 92 -8.38 11.96 -1.77
CA THR A 92 -7.19 12.76 -1.42
C THR A 92 -6.60 13.40 -2.67
N PRO A 93 -7.36 14.31 -3.33
CA PRO A 93 -6.90 14.94 -4.56
C PRO A 93 -5.63 15.75 -4.30
N MET A 94 -4.54 15.38 -4.97
CA MET A 94 -3.23 15.99 -4.79
C MET A 94 -3.01 17.10 -5.82
N THR A 95 -3.35 18.34 -5.48
CA THR A 95 -3.28 19.50 -6.40
C THR A 95 -2.00 20.32 -6.29
N ASP A 96 -1.09 19.94 -5.38
CA ASP A 96 0.21 20.58 -5.19
C ASP A 96 1.32 19.52 -5.10
N ALA A 97 2.34 19.62 -5.95
CA ALA A 97 3.48 18.71 -5.93
C ALA A 97 4.59 19.09 -4.96
N ASN A 98 4.58 20.30 -4.39
CA ASN A 98 5.59 20.73 -3.43
C ASN A 98 5.31 20.14 -2.05
N LEU A 99 6.07 19.12 -1.67
CA LEU A 99 5.86 18.37 -0.43
C LEU A 99 6.14 19.20 0.82
N VAL A 100 6.97 20.25 0.74
CA VAL A 100 7.18 21.16 1.88
C VAL A 100 5.88 21.88 2.20
N ARG A 101 5.18 22.40 1.19
CA ARG A 101 3.86 23.03 1.38
C ARG A 101 2.79 22.03 1.80
N VAL A 102 2.73 20.87 1.16
CA VAL A 102 1.73 19.84 1.48
C VAL A 102 1.89 19.32 2.91
N MET A 103 3.13 19.11 3.37
CA MET A 103 3.39 18.72 4.76
C MET A 103 3.13 19.88 5.73
N GLN A 104 3.56 21.10 5.40
CA GLN A 104 3.36 22.27 6.27
C GLN A 104 1.88 22.57 6.49
N ALA A 105 1.02 22.31 5.52
CA ALA A 105 -0.43 22.51 5.65
C ALA A 105 -1.09 21.61 6.72
N GLN A 106 -0.43 20.51 7.10
CA GLN A 106 -0.96 19.51 8.03
C GLN A 106 -0.09 19.35 9.29
N THR A 107 0.92 20.20 9.50
CA THR A 107 1.78 20.22 10.70
C THR A 107 1.85 21.60 11.32
N ARG A 108 2.02 21.65 12.65
CA ARG A 108 2.34 22.86 13.41
C ARG A 108 3.83 23.14 13.46
N ARG A 109 4.65 22.08 13.43
CA ARG A 109 6.12 22.17 13.36
C ARG A 109 6.53 22.74 11.99
N PRO A 110 7.54 23.65 11.94
CA PRO A 110 8.06 24.15 10.67
C PRO A 110 8.64 23.01 9.82
N VAL A 111 8.36 23.05 8.52
CA VAL A 111 8.82 22.07 7.54
C VAL A 111 9.98 22.63 6.70
N GLY A 112 11.08 21.89 6.63
CA GLY A 112 12.27 22.24 5.85
C GLY A 112 12.53 21.29 4.68
N LEU A 113 13.66 21.48 4.01
CA LEU A 113 14.12 20.67 2.89
C LEU A 113 15.59 20.27 3.06
N ILE A 114 15.88 18.99 2.84
CA ILE A 114 17.19 18.42 2.56
C ILE A 114 17.20 18.07 1.08
N ASP A 115 17.81 18.95 0.28
CA ASP A 115 17.74 18.82 -1.17
C ASP A 115 18.78 17.84 -1.75
N TYR A 116 18.60 17.51 -3.02
CA TYR A 116 19.38 16.51 -3.73
C TYR A 116 20.90 16.76 -3.67
N SER A 117 21.35 18.03 -3.58
CA SER A 117 22.78 18.36 -3.54
C SER A 117 23.44 17.95 -2.24
N VAL A 118 22.67 17.92 -1.15
CA VAL A 118 23.11 17.40 0.16
C VAL A 118 23.10 15.89 0.13
N VAL A 119 22.02 15.28 -0.38
CA VAL A 119 21.84 13.81 -0.42
C VAL A 119 22.89 13.13 -1.31
N ALA A 120 23.24 13.76 -2.43
CA ALA A 120 24.22 13.24 -3.39
C ALA A 120 25.66 13.16 -2.85
N ARG A 121 25.96 13.84 -1.72
CA ARG A 121 27.29 13.80 -1.10
C ARG A 121 27.51 12.51 -0.32
N ASP A 122 27.05 12.49 0.93
CA ASP A 122 27.23 11.38 1.86
C ASP A 122 26.28 11.53 3.07
N ALA A 123 26.26 10.50 3.93
CA ALA A 123 25.44 10.49 5.13
C ALA A 123 25.82 11.61 6.14
N ALA A 124 27.09 12.00 6.21
CA ALA A 124 27.56 13.04 7.12
C ALA A 124 27.05 14.43 6.71
N ALA A 125 27.00 14.72 5.41
CA ALA A 125 26.41 15.94 4.88
C ALA A 125 24.91 16.03 5.19
N VAL A 126 24.18 14.91 5.08
CA VAL A 126 22.77 14.83 5.46
C VAL A 126 22.60 15.08 6.97
N GLN A 127 23.43 14.46 7.82
CA GLN A 127 23.40 14.68 9.27
C GLN A 127 23.70 16.13 9.65
N GLN A 128 24.69 16.76 9.02
CA GLN A 128 24.98 18.17 9.22
C GLN A 128 23.77 19.03 8.84
N ARG A 129 23.14 18.75 7.69
CA ARG A 129 21.95 19.49 7.25
C ARG A 129 20.77 19.31 8.21
N MET A 130 20.56 18.11 8.75
CA MET A 130 19.56 17.89 9.79
C MET A 130 19.83 18.73 11.05
N ALA A 131 21.09 18.81 11.48
CA ALA A 131 21.48 19.64 12.62
C ALA A 131 21.23 21.13 12.36
N GLU A 132 21.59 21.64 11.18
CA GLU A 132 21.31 23.03 10.78
C GLU A 132 19.80 23.32 10.81
N LEU A 133 18.97 22.45 10.22
CA LEU A 133 17.51 22.59 10.23
C LEU A 133 16.95 22.60 11.66
N ARG A 134 17.45 21.74 12.55
CA ARG A 134 17.09 21.74 13.97
C ARG A 134 17.38 23.09 14.64
N THR A 135 18.54 23.71 14.36
CA THR A 135 18.86 25.05 14.91
C THR A 135 17.94 26.16 14.39
N GLN A 136 17.30 25.95 13.23
CA GLN A 136 16.31 26.85 12.64
C GLN A 136 14.89 26.60 13.16
N GLY A 137 14.72 25.66 14.10
CA GLY A 137 13.42 25.29 14.65
C GLY A 137 12.58 24.39 13.74
N VAL A 138 13.16 23.85 12.66
CA VAL A 138 12.48 22.88 11.77
C VAL A 138 12.33 21.55 12.50
N GLY A 139 11.11 21.01 12.50
CA GLY A 139 10.81 19.70 13.10
C GLY A 139 10.64 18.57 12.08
N VAL A 140 10.27 18.89 10.84
CA VAL A 140 10.10 17.89 9.77
C VAL A 140 10.87 18.36 8.53
N ALA A 141 11.69 17.50 7.95
CA ALA A 141 12.38 17.83 6.70
C ALA A 141 11.93 16.94 5.54
N VAL A 142 11.43 17.55 4.47
CA VAL A 142 11.29 16.84 3.19
C VAL A 142 12.69 16.47 2.70
N VAL A 143 12.86 15.25 2.18
CA VAL A 143 14.15 14.79 1.65
C VAL A 143 14.01 14.39 0.19
N ASP A 144 14.85 14.98 -0.65
CA ASP A 144 14.97 14.61 -2.06
C ASP A 144 15.54 13.19 -2.23
N ALA A 145 15.04 12.47 -3.22
CA ALA A 145 15.59 11.20 -3.67
C ALA A 145 15.09 10.94 -5.09
N VAL A 146 16.01 10.82 -6.05
CA VAL A 146 15.71 10.57 -7.46
C VAL A 146 16.08 9.14 -7.87
N THR A 147 16.97 8.49 -7.14
CA THR A 147 17.43 7.11 -7.37
C THR A 147 17.42 6.28 -6.08
N ASN A 148 17.46 4.95 -6.21
CA ASN A 148 17.62 4.06 -5.05
C ASN A 148 18.97 4.28 -4.34
N ASP A 149 20.01 4.70 -5.07
CA ASP A 149 21.30 5.04 -4.47
C ASP A 149 21.18 6.22 -3.50
N ASP A 150 20.31 7.20 -3.79
CA ASP A 150 20.04 8.31 -2.86
C ASP A 150 19.40 7.81 -1.56
N LEU A 151 18.47 6.85 -1.67
CA LEU A 151 17.82 6.24 -0.51
C LEU A 151 18.79 5.38 0.31
N LEU A 152 19.71 4.67 -0.36
CA LEU A 152 20.79 3.91 0.29
C LEU A 152 21.79 4.84 0.99
N ARG A 153 22.17 5.98 0.38
CA ARG A 153 23.00 7.02 1.01
C ARG A 153 22.31 7.66 2.21
N LEU A 154 21.00 7.83 2.15
CA LEU A 154 20.18 8.38 3.23
C LEU A 154 20.15 7.45 4.46
N GLY A 155 20.05 6.13 4.25
CA GLY A 155 19.90 5.12 5.31
C GLY A 155 20.82 5.31 6.53
N PRO A 156 22.15 5.35 6.36
CA PRO A 156 23.09 5.58 7.47
C PRO A 156 22.89 6.90 8.22
N ALA A 157 22.47 7.97 7.53
CA ALA A 157 22.22 9.27 8.16
C ALA A 157 21.04 9.21 9.14
N LEU A 158 20.07 8.32 8.89
CA LEU A 158 18.85 8.19 9.70
C LEU A 158 19.00 7.24 10.90
N LYS A 159 20.17 6.62 11.10
CA LYS A 159 20.39 5.57 12.10
C LYS A 159 19.94 5.97 13.52
N ASP A 160 20.22 7.21 13.90
CA ASP A 160 20.01 7.70 15.27
C ASP A 160 18.66 8.45 15.44
N LEU A 161 17.83 8.54 14.39
CA LEU A 161 16.50 9.12 14.51
C LEU A 161 15.55 8.12 15.19
N PRO A 162 14.85 8.50 16.28
CA PRO A 162 13.86 7.62 16.91
C PRO A 162 12.65 7.33 16.00
N LEU A 163 12.32 8.30 15.13
CA LEU A 163 11.24 8.25 14.17
C LEU A 163 11.78 8.55 12.77
N VAL A 164 11.41 7.73 11.80
CA VAL A 164 11.56 7.99 10.36
C VAL A 164 10.16 8.00 9.76
N THR A 165 9.80 9.06 9.02
CA THR A 165 8.53 9.10 8.29
C THR A 165 8.79 9.10 6.79
N ALA A 166 8.22 8.14 6.07
CA ALA A 166 8.56 7.95 4.65
C ALA A 166 7.61 6.97 3.92
N GLY A 167 7.79 6.89 2.60
CA GLY A 167 7.26 5.83 1.73
C GLY A 167 7.93 4.48 2.00
N SER A 168 7.98 3.56 1.04
CA SER A 168 8.72 2.29 1.22
C SER A 168 10.20 2.41 0.85
N GLY A 169 10.57 3.38 0.01
CA GLY A 169 11.90 3.48 -0.58
C GLY A 169 13.02 3.59 0.47
N VAL A 170 12.89 4.46 1.46
CA VAL A 170 13.94 4.67 2.49
C VAL A 170 14.26 3.39 3.26
N ALA A 171 13.28 2.50 3.43
CA ALA A 171 13.44 1.28 4.21
C ALA A 171 14.55 0.37 3.66
N ILE A 172 14.95 0.49 2.39
CA ILE A 172 16.06 -0.30 1.81
C ILE A 172 17.42 0.04 2.44
N GLY A 173 17.60 1.27 2.94
CA GLY A 173 18.85 1.74 3.54
C GLY A 173 18.96 1.49 5.04
N LEU A 174 17.91 1.01 5.71
CA LEU A 174 17.86 0.86 7.16
C LEU A 174 18.43 -0.46 7.73
N PRO A 175 18.29 -1.64 7.08
CA PRO A 175 18.70 -2.91 7.69
C PRO A 175 20.16 -2.95 8.15
N GLN A 176 21.06 -2.34 7.37
CA GLN A 176 22.50 -2.30 7.68
C GLN A 176 22.80 -1.55 8.98
N ASN A 177 22.00 -0.53 9.34
CA ASN A 177 22.14 0.21 10.60
C ASN A 177 22.02 -0.69 11.83
N PHE A 178 21.30 -1.80 11.70
CA PHE A 178 21.01 -2.76 12.76
C PHE A 178 21.78 -4.07 12.61
N GLY A 179 22.74 -4.14 11.68
CA GLY A 179 23.53 -5.34 11.42
C GLY A 179 22.75 -6.47 10.73
N ILE A 180 21.56 -6.17 10.19
CA ILE A 180 20.75 -7.14 9.45
C ILE A 180 21.40 -7.38 8.10
N ARG A 181 21.71 -8.65 7.81
CA ARG A 181 22.30 -9.08 6.54
C ARG A 181 21.24 -9.69 5.63
N PRO A 182 21.33 -9.49 4.31
CA PRO A 182 20.48 -10.20 3.36
C PRO A 182 20.57 -11.72 3.56
N SER A 183 19.44 -12.40 3.42
CA SER A 183 19.38 -13.86 3.46
C SER A 183 18.43 -14.34 2.36
N SER A 184 18.84 -15.34 1.59
CA SER A 184 17.96 -15.96 0.59
C SER A 184 16.76 -16.68 1.23
N GLN A 185 16.82 -16.95 2.55
CA GLN A 185 15.73 -17.54 3.32
C GLN A 185 14.78 -16.49 3.92
N ALA A 186 15.11 -15.19 3.83
CA ALA A 186 14.30 -14.13 4.44
C ALA A 186 12.87 -14.07 3.87
N SER A 187 12.70 -14.48 2.62
CA SER A 187 11.42 -14.54 1.92
C SER A 187 10.89 -15.96 1.75
N ALA A 188 11.47 -16.96 2.43
CA ALA A 188 11.00 -18.34 2.32
C ALA A 188 9.64 -18.50 3.00
N LEU A 189 8.65 -19.00 2.25
CA LEU A 189 7.33 -19.34 2.76
C LEU A 189 7.18 -20.87 2.86
N PRO A 190 6.22 -21.37 3.66
CA PRO A 190 5.78 -22.76 3.57
C PRO A 190 5.39 -23.12 2.13
N ALA A 191 5.51 -24.40 1.76
CA ALA A 191 5.14 -24.85 0.42
C ALA A 191 3.67 -24.55 0.11
N ALA A 192 3.41 -23.96 -1.06
CA ALA A 192 2.05 -23.68 -1.50
C ALA A 192 1.29 -24.97 -1.81
N THR A 193 0.03 -25.04 -1.35
CA THR A 193 -0.87 -26.18 -1.56
C THR A 193 -2.27 -25.67 -1.94
N GLY A 194 -3.22 -26.58 -2.14
CA GLY A 194 -4.63 -26.27 -2.34
C GLY A 194 -4.96 -25.53 -3.63
N ARG A 195 -6.21 -25.06 -3.71
CA ARG A 195 -6.77 -24.43 -4.93
C ARG A 195 -6.33 -22.98 -5.05
N GLN A 196 -6.39 -22.48 -6.28
CA GLN A 196 -5.99 -21.12 -6.65
C GLN A 196 -7.23 -20.28 -6.98
N ALA A 197 -7.25 -19.02 -6.55
CA ALA A 197 -8.30 -18.09 -6.96
C ALA A 197 -7.81 -16.64 -6.95
N ILE A 198 -8.52 -15.81 -7.69
CA ILE A 198 -8.31 -14.37 -7.79
C ILE A 198 -9.63 -13.67 -7.48
N VAL A 199 -9.58 -12.68 -6.60
CA VAL A 199 -10.68 -11.76 -6.36
C VAL A 199 -10.24 -10.32 -6.63
N SER A 200 -11.06 -9.55 -7.34
CA SER A 200 -10.70 -8.19 -7.76
C SER A 200 -11.87 -7.21 -7.65
N GLY A 201 -11.74 -6.22 -6.75
CA GLY A 201 -12.67 -5.09 -6.65
C GLY A 201 -12.15 -3.80 -7.27
N SER A 202 -10.87 -3.77 -7.69
CA SER A 202 -10.25 -2.54 -8.22
C SER A 202 -10.71 -2.21 -9.64
N CYS A 203 -11.14 -0.96 -9.83
CA CYS A 203 -11.50 -0.39 -11.13
C CYS A 203 -10.34 0.37 -11.83
N SER A 204 -9.09 0.18 -11.37
CA SER A 204 -7.95 0.90 -11.95
C SER A 204 -7.65 0.47 -13.38
N LEU A 205 -7.01 1.35 -14.17
CA LEU A 205 -6.60 1.02 -15.54
C LEU A 205 -5.66 -0.20 -15.58
N ALA A 206 -4.74 -0.31 -14.62
CA ALA A 206 -3.83 -1.45 -14.54
C ALA A 206 -4.59 -2.76 -14.24
N THR A 207 -5.52 -2.73 -13.26
CA THR A 207 -6.35 -3.91 -12.95
C THR A 207 -7.23 -4.32 -14.13
N ASN A 208 -7.81 -3.37 -14.87
CA ASN A 208 -8.62 -3.68 -16.05
C ASN A 208 -7.81 -4.38 -17.14
N ARG A 209 -6.55 -3.97 -17.37
CA ARG A 209 -5.63 -4.68 -18.28
C ARG A 209 -5.30 -6.08 -17.77
N GLN A 210 -5.09 -6.25 -16.46
CA GLN A 210 -4.82 -7.55 -15.83
C GLN A 210 -6.00 -8.52 -15.95
N VAL A 211 -7.23 -8.03 -15.74
CA VAL A 211 -8.46 -8.81 -15.96
C VAL A 211 -8.55 -9.23 -17.43
N ALA A 212 -8.33 -8.30 -18.37
CA ALA A 212 -8.37 -8.60 -19.81
C ALA A 212 -7.31 -9.63 -20.22
N ALA A 213 -6.08 -9.50 -19.73
CA ALA A 213 -4.99 -10.43 -19.97
C ALA A 213 -5.29 -11.83 -19.39
N PHE A 214 -5.84 -11.91 -18.18
CA PHE A 214 -6.27 -13.18 -17.60
C PHE A 214 -7.36 -13.85 -18.45
N LYS A 215 -8.39 -13.10 -18.87
CA LYS A 215 -9.45 -13.59 -19.76
C LYS A 215 -8.91 -14.09 -21.11
N ALA A 216 -7.92 -13.39 -21.67
CA ALA A 216 -7.29 -13.77 -22.93
C ALA A 216 -6.59 -15.15 -22.87
N THR A 217 -6.26 -15.65 -21.68
CA THR A 217 -5.74 -17.02 -21.50
C THR A 217 -6.80 -18.12 -21.62
N GLY A 218 -8.08 -17.77 -21.76
CA GLY A 218 -9.21 -18.72 -21.80
C GLY A 218 -9.61 -19.27 -20.43
N ARG A 219 -9.00 -18.79 -19.34
CA ARG A 219 -9.30 -19.20 -17.97
C ARG A 219 -10.65 -18.64 -17.48
N PRO A 220 -11.32 -19.36 -16.56
CA PRO A 220 -12.63 -18.97 -16.07
C PRO A 220 -12.60 -17.64 -15.32
N ALA A 221 -13.38 -16.67 -15.78
CA ALA A 221 -13.57 -15.38 -15.15
C ALA A 221 -15.06 -15.05 -15.04
N LEU A 222 -15.53 -14.70 -13.84
CA LEU A 222 -16.90 -14.28 -13.55
C LEU A 222 -16.89 -12.83 -13.10
N ALA A 223 -17.69 -12.02 -13.79
CA ALA A 223 -17.93 -10.65 -13.40
C ALA A 223 -19.14 -10.60 -12.44
N ILE A 224 -19.01 -9.90 -11.31
CA ILE A 224 -20.15 -9.57 -10.44
C ILE A 224 -20.73 -8.23 -10.88
N ASP A 225 -22.06 -8.15 -10.95
CA ASP A 225 -22.79 -6.94 -11.31
C ASP A 225 -23.22 -6.18 -10.04
N PRO A 226 -22.71 -4.95 -9.82
CA PRO A 226 -23.14 -4.12 -8.70
C PRO A 226 -24.65 -3.82 -8.70
N ILE A 227 -25.32 -3.86 -9.86
CA ILE A 227 -26.78 -3.64 -9.95
C ILE A 227 -27.54 -4.82 -9.34
N GLN A 228 -27.10 -6.06 -9.60
CA GLN A 228 -27.68 -7.27 -8.99
C GLN A 228 -27.46 -7.29 -7.47
N LEU A 229 -26.31 -6.81 -7.01
CA LEU A 229 -26.07 -6.64 -5.58
C LEU A 229 -27.05 -5.62 -4.97
N ALA A 230 -27.27 -4.48 -5.64
CA ALA A 230 -28.19 -3.45 -5.18
C ALA A 230 -29.66 -3.89 -5.19
N SER A 231 -30.04 -4.80 -6.09
CA SER A 231 -31.39 -5.39 -6.15
C SER A 231 -31.64 -6.48 -5.11
N GLY A 232 -30.62 -6.87 -4.33
CA GLY A 232 -30.73 -7.88 -3.28
C GLY A 232 -30.57 -9.32 -3.77
N GLU A 233 -30.04 -9.54 -4.97
CA GLU A 233 -29.73 -10.89 -5.45
C GLU A 233 -28.54 -11.50 -4.68
N ASP A 234 -28.58 -12.81 -4.48
CA ASP A 234 -27.48 -13.54 -3.82
C ASP A 234 -26.33 -13.82 -4.81
N VAL A 235 -25.68 -12.74 -5.23
CA VAL A 235 -24.53 -12.75 -6.14
C VAL A 235 -23.36 -13.53 -5.52
N VAL A 236 -23.22 -13.51 -4.18
CA VAL A 236 -22.17 -14.23 -3.47
C VAL A 236 -22.35 -15.74 -3.61
N ALA A 237 -23.53 -16.28 -3.30
CA ALA A 237 -23.80 -17.70 -3.44
C ALA A 237 -23.66 -18.16 -4.90
N THR A 238 -24.14 -17.35 -5.83
CA THR A 238 -24.04 -17.61 -7.27
C THR A 238 -22.58 -17.70 -7.73
N ALA A 239 -21.74 -16.74 -7.30
CA ALA A 239 -20.31 -16.74 -7.63
C ALA A 239 -19.57 -17.94 -7.03
N LEU A 240 -19.89 -18.31 -5.79
CA LEU A 240 -19.29 -19.46 -5.12
C LEU A 240 -19.68 -20.79 -5.77
N ALA A 241 -20.96 -20.97 -6.13
CA ALA A 241 -21.44 -22.15 -6.83
C ALA A 241 -20.79 -22.29 -8.22
N TRP A 242 -20.62 -21.17 -8.93
CA TRP A 242 -19.90 -21.13 -10.21
C TRP A 242 -18.42 -21.51 -10.05
N ALA A 243 -17.74 -20.98 -9.03
CA ALA A 243 -16.33 -21.22 -8.78
C ALA A 243 -16.06 -22.68 -8.38
N GLU A 244 -16.91 -23.26 -7.53
CA GLU A 244 -16.74 -24.61 -6.98
C GLU A 244 -16.57 -25.68 -8.06
N GLN A 245 -17.28 -25.54 -9.18
CA GLN A 245 -17.20 -26.44 -10.33
C GLN A 245 -15.89 -26.34 -11.13
N ARG A 246 -15.06 -25.32 -10.88
CA ARG A 246 -13.91 -24.93 -11.73
C ARG A 246 -12.59 -24.87 -10.98
N LEU A 247 -12.63 -24.80 -9.65
CA LEU A 247 -11.43 -24.68 -8.80
C LEU A 247 -10.46 -25.87 -8.92
N ALA A 248 -10.93 -27.04 -9.39
CA ALA A 248 -10.06 -28.19 -9.62
C ALA A 248 -9.14 -28.04 -10.85
N ASP A 249 -9.54 -27.24 -11.83
CA ASP A 249 -8.87 -27.12 -13.13
C ASP A 249 -7.86 -25.96 -13.19
N GLY A 250 -7.80 -25.14 -12.14
CA GLY A 250 -6.89 -24.01 -12.04
C GLY A 250 -7.51 -22.76 -11.41
N PRO A 251 -6.85 -21.60 -11.52
CA PRO A 251 -7.32 -20.38 -10.90
C PRO A 251 -8.62 -19.90 -11.57
N VAL A 252 -9.59 -19.55 -10.73
CA VAL A 252 -10.78 -18.79 -11.13
C VAL A 252 -10.57 -17.31 -10.82
N LEU A 253 -11.12 -16.42 -11.64
CA LEU A 253 -11.19 -14.99 -11.36
C LEU A 253 -12.63 -14.58 -11.07
N VAL A 254 -12.88 -13.99 -9.90
CA VAL A 254 -14.13 -13.29 -9.61
C VAL A 254 -13.83 -11.79 -9.47
N TYR A 255 -14.48 -10.95 -10.27
CA TYR A 255 -14.16 -9.52 -10.31
C TYR A 255 -15.39 -8.64 -10.42
N SER A 256 -15.34 -7.43 -9.87
CA SER A 256 -16.38 -6.42 -10.08
C SER A 256 -16.25 -5.79 -11.46
N THR A 257 -17.35 -5.69 -12.20
CA THR A 257 -17.37 -5.01 -13.50
C THR A 257 -16.98 -3.54 -13.36
N ALA A 258 -15.95 -3.12 -14.09
CA ALA A 258 -15.46 -1.75 -14.13
C ALA A 258 -15.95 -0.96 -15.35
N GLU A 259 -17.05 -1.37 -16.00
CA GLU A 259 -17.65 -0.50 -17.01
C GLU A 259 -18.12 0.79 -16.32
N ALA A 260 -17.48 1.91 -16.69
CA ALA A 260 -17.72 3.21 -16.07
C ALA A 260 -19.20 3.62 -16.11
N GLY A 261 -19.99 3.06 -17.03
CA GLY A 261 -21.45 3.19 -17.07
C GLY A 261 -22.13 2.55 -15.86
N SER A 262 -21.93 1.26 -15.63
CA SER A 262 -22.58 0.50 -14.54
C SER A 262 -22.19 1.02 -13.16
N VAL A 263 -20.92 1.41 -12.98
CA VAL A 263 -20.45 2.01 -11.73
C VAL A 263 -21.16 3.34 -11.47
N LYS A 264 -21.28 4.23 -12.46
CA LYS A 264 -22.00 5.50 -12.31
C LYS A 264 -23.47 5.30 -11.98
N THR A 265 -24.12 4.31 -12.58
CA THR A 265 -25.53 4.01 -12.30
C THR A 265 -25.73 3.62 -10.83
N VAL A 266 -24.93 2.70 -10.30
CA VAL A 266 -25.07 2.29 -8.89
C VAL A 266 -24.67 3.41 -7.94
N GLN A 267 -23.62 4.18 -8.26
CA GLN A 267 -23.25 5.36 -7.47
C GLN A 267 -24.34 6.42 -7.45
N SER A 268 -25.12 6.57 -8.52
CA SER A 268 -26.24 7.51 -8.57
C SER A 268 -27.43 7.08 -7.70
N GLN A 269 -27.58 5.78 -7.45
CA GLN A 269 -28.66 5.22 -6.65
C GLN A 269 -28.31 5.14 -5.16
N LEU A 270 -27.08 4.71 -4.83
CA LEU A 270 -26.64 4.42 -3.47
C LEU A 270 -25.67 5.47 -2.88
N GLY A 271 -25.13 6.35 -3.74
CA GLY A 271 -23.97 7.17 -3.40
C GLY A 271 -22.66 6.42 -3.60
N VAL A 272 -21.57 7.17 -3.81
CA VAL A 272 -20.24 6.63 -4.14
C VAL A 272 -19.70 5.71 -3.05
N ALA A 273 -19.79 6.14 -1.79
CA ALA A 273 -19.24 5.42 -0.66
C ALA A 273 -19.96 4.08 -0.41
N GLU A 274 -21.29 4.08 -0.42
CA GLU A 274 -22.07 2.87 -0.16
C GLU A 274 -21.96 1.87 -1.31
N ALA A 275 -21.92 2.34 -2.55
CA ALA A 275 -21.68 1.48 -3.72
C ALA A 275 -20.32 0.75 -3.62
N GLY A 276 -19.26 1.45 -3.22
CA GLY A 276 -17.94 0.85 -3.00
C GLY A 276 -17.98 -0.18 -1.87
N ALA A 277 -18.51 0.20 -0.71
CA ALA A 277 -18.58 -0.67 0.47
C ALA A 277 -19.41 -1.94 0.20
N MET A 278 -20.49 -1.85 -0.56
CA MET A 278 -21.31 -3.00 -0.96
C MET A 278 -20.51 -4.01 -1.80
N VAL A 279 -19.79 -3.54 -2.82
CA VAL A 279 -18.96 -4.39 -3.67
C VAL A 279 -17.81 -5.01 -2.87
N GLU A 280 -17.18 -4.24 -1.99
CA GLU A 280 -16.11 -4.73 -1.10
C GLU A 280 -16.61 -5.85 -0.18
N ARG A 281 -17.78 -5.69 0.45
CA ARG A 281 -18.42 -6.72 1.28
C ARG A 281 -18.71 -7.99 0.49
N ALA A 282 -19.24 -7.86 -0.73
CA ALA A 282 -19.53 -8.99 -1.60
C ALA A 282 -18.25 -9.75 -1.98
N ILE A 283 -17.21 -9.05 -2.44
CA ILE A 283 -15.93 -9.65 -2.79
C ILE A 283 -15.26 -10.31 -1.58
N ALA A 284 -15.31 -9.68 -0.41
CA ALA A 284 -14.75 -10.25 0.82
C ALA A 284 -15.48 -11.54 1.26
N ALA A 285 -16.82 -11.57 1.12
CA ALA A 285 -17.61 -12.77 1.38
C ALA A 285 -17.27 -13.90 0.40
N ILE A 286 -17.06 -13.57 -0.89
CA ILE A 286 -16.60 -14.52 -1.91
C ILE A 286 -15.19 -15.03 -1.57
N ALA A 287 -14.26 -14.17 -1.18
CA ALA A 287 -12.91 -14.57 -0.76
C ALA A 287 -12.96 -15.57 0.40
N ARG A 288 -13.77 -15.30 1.43
CA ARG A 288 -13.98 -16.22 2.56
C ARG A 288 -14.55 -17.56 2.09
N GLY A 289 -15.63 -17.53 1.31
CA GLY A 289 -16.29 -18.73 0.81
C GLY A 289 -15.41 -19.58 -0.14
N LEU A 290 -14.49 -18.95 -0.87
CA LEU A 290 -13.48 -19.64 -1.69
C LEU A 290 -12.45 -20.36 -0.81
N VAL A 291 -11.96 -19.71 0.26
CA VAL A 291 -11.02 -20.32 1.21
C VAL A 291 -11.70 -21.47 1.96
N GLU A 292 -12.97 -21.34 2.37
CA GLU A 292 -13.77 -22.44 2.91
C GLU A 292 -13.87 -23.63 1.95
N ARG A 293 -13.86 -23.38 0.63
CA ARG A 293 -13.87 -24.39 -0.45
C ARG A 293 -12.48 -24.87 -0.86
N GLY A 294 -11.47 -24.71 -0.01
CA GLY A 294 -10.14 -25.28 -0.22
C GLY A 294 -9.20 -24.43 -1.08
N VAL A 295 -9.54 -23.17 -1.36
CA VAL A 295 -8.56 -22.21 -1.87
C VAL A 295 -7.53 -21.92 -0.80
N ARG A 296 -6.26 -22.07 -1.16
CA ARG A 296 -5.11 -21.84 -0.27
C ARG A 296 -4.07 -20.93 -0.91
N GLN A 297 -4.28 -20.52 -2.16
CA GLN A 297 -3.48 -19.53 -2.88
C GLN A 297 -4.44 -18.46 -3.45
N LEU A 298 -4.47 -17.30 -2.80
CA LEU A 298 -5.45 -16.24 -3.09
C LEU A 298 -4.76 -14.94 -3.55
N VAL A 299 -5.12 -14.48 -4.74
CA VAL A 299 -4.73 -13.16 -5.24
C VAL A 299 -5.87 -12.18 -4.98
N VAL A 300 -5.60 -11.07 -4.31
CA VAL A 300 -6.58 -10.00 -4.06
C VAL A 300 -6.12 -8.70 -4.74
N ALA A 301 -6.98 -8.09 -5.54
CA ALA A 301 -6.67 -6.85 -6.25
C ALA A 301 -7.59 -5.68 -5.85
N GLY A 302 -6.96 -4.59 -5.37
CA GLY A 302 -7.61 -3.38 -4.83
C GLY A 302 -7.20 -3.13 -3.39
N GLY A 303 -6.93 -1.88 -3.01
CA GLY A 303 -6.45 -1.55 -1.67
C GLY A 303 -7.53 -1.79 -0.61
N GLU A 304 -8.70 -1.21 -0.83
CA GLU A 304 -9.89 -1.36 -0.01
C GLU A 304 -10.40 -2.81 -0.05
N THR A 305 -10.40 -3.42 -1.24
CA THR A 305 -10.72 -4.85 -1.41
C THR A 305 -9.78 -5.75 -0.60
N SER A 306 -8.49 -5.45 -0.57
CA SER A 306 -7.50 -6.19 0.22
C SER A 306 -7.78 -6.05 1.71
N GLY A 307 -8.10 -4.85 2.19
CA GLY A 307 -8.51 -4.61 3.58
C GLY A 307 -9.74 -5.42 3.96
N ALA A 308 -10.80 -5.36 3.15
CA ALA A 308 -12.04 -6.10 3.39
C ALA A 308 -11.82 -7.63 3.39
N CYS A 309 -11.03 -8.16 2.46
CA CYS A 309 -10.73 -9.60 2.39
C CYS A 309 -9.89 -10.06 3.58
N VAL A 310 -8.85 -9.33 3.97
CA VAL A 310 -8.00 -9.65 5.13
C VAL A 310 -8.83 -9.69 6.41
N GLN A 311 -9.74 -8.73 6.59
CA GLN A 311 -10.66 -8.69 7.73
C GLN A 311 -11.64 -9.87 7.72
N ALA A 312 -12.27 -10.16 6.58
CA ALA A 312 -13.23 -11.26 6.46
C ALA A 312 -12.61 -12.65 6.61
N LEU A 313 -11.30 -12.78 6.33
CA LEU A 313 -10.50 -13.99 6.54
C LEU A 313 -9.89 -14.07 7.96
N GLU A 314 -10.13 -13.05 8.80
CA GLU A 314 -9.59 -12.94 10.16
C GLU A 314 -8.05 -13.02 10.23
N ILE A 315 -7.39 -12.52 9.19
CA ILE A 315 -5.93 -12.50 9.11
C ILE A 315 -5.39 -11.37 10.00
N THR A 316 -4.69 -11.75 11.07
CA THR A 316 -4.07 -10.82 12.02
C THR A 316 -2.56 -10.71 11.87
N GLN A 317 -1.92 -11.66 11.18
CA GLN A 317 -0.48 -11.69 10.93
C GLN A 317 -0.18 -12.29 9.56
N MET A 318 0.84 -11.76 8.90
CA MET A 318 1.37 -12.25 7.64
C MET A 318 2.89 -12.40 7.72
N GLN A 319 3.40 -13.52 7.21
CA GLN A 319 4.80 -13.69 6.88
C GLN A 319 5.04 -13.20 5.45
N ILE A 320 5.98 -12.29 5.26
CA ILE A 320 6.31 -11.74 3.94
C ILE A 320 7.20 -12.72 3.18
N GLY A 321 6.83 -13.03 1.95
CA GLY A 321 7.49 -13.98 1.07
C GLY A 321 8.11 -13.33 -0.17
N PRO A 322 8.30 -14.10 -1.26
CA PRO A 322 8.98 -13.62 -2.45
C PRO A 322 8.18 -12.54 -3.17
N GLN A 323 8.90 -11.62 -3.82
CA GLN A 323 8.30 -10.57 -4.62
C GLN A 323 7.77 -11.13 -5.95
N ILE A 324 6.51 -10.83 -6.27
CA ILE A 324 5.90 -11.15 -7.59
C ILE A 324 6.21 -10.02 -8.57
N ASP A 325 5.95 -8.80 -8.13
CA ASP A 325 6.22 -7.54 -8.82
C ASP A 325 6.70 -6.49 -7.82
N PRO A 326 7.39 -5.41 -8.26
CA PRO A 326 7.84 -4.35 -7.36
C PRO A 326 6.74 -3.88 -6.40
N GLY A 327 6.94 -4.10 -5.10
CA GLY A 327 5.99 -3.73 -4.05
C GLY A 327 4.80 -4.68 -3.84
N VAL A 328 4.77 -5.85 -4.50
CA VAL A 328 3.70 -6.87 -4.34
C VAL A 328 4.32 -8.25 -4.09
N PRO A 329 4.50 -8.65 -2.82
CA PRO A 329 4.98 -9.98 -2.47
C PRO A 329 3.84 -10.97 -2.25
N TRP A 330 4.16 -12.26 -2.34
CA TRP A 330 3.37 -13.28 -1.67
C TRP A 330 3.54 -13.15 -0.15
N CYS A 331 2.47 -13.42 0.57
CA CYS A 331 2.46 -13.57 2.01
C CYS A 331 1.91 -14.94 2.40
N HIS A 332 2.28 -15.42 3.58
CA HIS A 332 1.64 -16.57 4.21
C HIS A 332 0.93 -16.13 5.49
N ALA A 333 -0.32 -16.55 5.65
CA ALA A 333 -1.18 -16.15 6.76
C ALA A 333 -1.95 -17.35 7.31
N HIS A 334 -2.43 -17.23 8.54
CA HIS A 334 -3.37 -18.20 9.12
C HIS A 334 -4.78 -17.61 9.10
N THR A 335 -5.75 -18.44 8.72
CA THR A 335 -7.18 -18.16 8.83
C THR A 335 -7.83 -19.20 9.75
N PRO A 336 -9.07 -19.01 10.23
CA PRO A 336 -9.78 -20.00 11.03
C PRO A 336 -9.94 -21.38 10.36
N VAL A 337 -9.89 -21.44 9.03
CA VAL A 337 -10.06 -22.67 8.24
C VAL A 337 -8.74 -23.24 7.68
N GLY A 338 -7.61 -22.64 8.04
CA GLY A 338 -6.27 -23.10 7.69
C GLY A 338 -5.34 -22.04 7.12
N PRO A 339 -4.07 -22.40 6.86
CA PRO A 339 -3.08 -21.49 6.28
C PRO A 339 -3.44 -21.10 4.84
N VAL A 340 -3.06 -19.90 4.42
CA VAL A 340 -3.27 -19.38 3.07
C VAL A 340 -2.04 -18.61 2.61
N HIS A 341 -1.61 -18.88 1.39
CA HIS A 341 -0.78 -17.96 0.64
C HIS A 341 -1.69 -16.89 0.06
N ILE A 342 -1.41 -15.63 0.37
CA ILE A 342 -2.21 -14.49 -0.06
C ILE A 342 -1.29 -13.39 -0.62
N THR A 343 -1.67 -12.77 -1.72
CA THR A 343 -1.01 -11.57 -2.23
C THR A 343 -2.01 -10.43 -2.36
N LEU A 344 -1.63 -9.26 -1.86
CA LEU A 344 -2.47 -8.06 -1.80
C LEU A 344 -1.93 -7.02 -2.78
N LYS A 345 -2.56 -6.92 -3.96
CA LYS A 345 -2.12 -6.05 -5.04
C LYS A 345 -2.89 -4.74 -5.01
N SER A 346 -2.19 -3.64 -4.73
CA SER A 346 -2.76 -2.29 -4.93
C SER A 346 -3.15 -2.07 -6.40
N GLY A 347 -4.17 -1.24 -6.65
CA GLY A 347 -4.78 -1.08 -7.97
C GLY A 347 -3.77 -0.79 -9.09
N ASN A 348 -2.86 0.16 -8.88
CA ASN A 348 -1.92 0.62 -9.92
C ASN A 348 -0.65 -0.25 -10.07
N PHE A 349 -0.53 -1.35 -9.31
CA PHE A 349 0.67 -2.17 -9.28
C PHE A 349 0.57 -3.39 -10.19
N GLY A 350 1.74 -3.90 -10.57
CA GLY A 350 1.92 -5.13 -11.32
C GLY A 350 1.78 -4.99 -12.84
N THR A 351 2.43 -5.88 -13.58
CA THR A 351 2.33 -5.94 -15.05
C THR A 351 0.99 -6.53 -15.50
N ASP A 352 0.69 -6.48 -16.79
CA ASP A 352 -0.59 -6.95 -17.33
C ASP A 352 -0.80 -8.46 -17.12
N ASP A 353 0.26 -9.27 -17.07
CA ASP A 353 0.21 -10.72 -16.83
C ASP A 353 0.19 -11.10 -15.33
N PHE A 354 0.11 -10.13 -14.40
CA PHE A 354 0.20 -10.33 -12.95
C PHE A 354 -0.64 -11.49 -12.41
N PHE A 355 -1.91 -11.57 -12.82
CA PHE A 355 -2.86 -12.61 -12.39
C PHE A 355 -2.48 -14.03 -12.81
N THR A 356 -1.65 -14.17 -13.83
CA THR A 356 -1.18 -15.48 -14.29
C THR A 356 0.18 -15.82 -13.71
N LYS A 357 1.11 -14.87 -13.71
CA LYS A 357 2.47 -15.08 -13.23
C LYS A 357 2.55 -15.25 -11.71
N ALA A 358 1.62 -14.65 -10.95
CA ALA A 358 1.61 -14.74 -9.49
C ALA A 358 1.67 -16.19 -9.00
N PHE A 359 0.90 -17.08 -9.63
CA PHE A 359 0.87 -18.50 -9.26
C PHE A 359 2.11 -19.30 -9.68
N GLY A 360 2.91 -18.79 -10.62
CA GLY A 360 4.20 -19.38 -10.99
C GLY A 360 5.35 -18.93 -10.10
N ALA A 361 5.12 -17.95 -9.22
CA ALA A 361 6.13 -17.39 -8.31
C ALA A 361 6.11 -18.01 -6.89
N LEU A 362 5.19 -18.95 -6.63
CA LEU A 362 5.05 -19.67 -5.36
C LEU A 362 5.72 -21.04 -5.34
#